data_AF-A0A0W8E9A1-F1
#
_entry.id   AF-A0A0W8E9A1-F1
#
_cell.length_a   1.000
_cell.length_b   1.000
_cell.length_c   1.000
_cell.angle_alpha   90.00
_cell.angle_beta   90.00
_cell.angle_gamma   90.00
#
_symmetry.space_group_name_H-M   'P 1'
#
loop_
_entity.id
_entity.type
_entity.pdbx_description
1 polymer ?
#
loop_
_entity_poly.entity_id
_entity_poly.type
_entity_poly.pdbx_seq_one_letter_code
_entity_poly.pdbx_strand_id
1 'polypeptide(L)' 'MNTRGRIDRQQKNIMRSQLEEVLTIHRNLDEKLAIFQQQSVNSEYRRFWNELKEQNSENVKTISRFMVLKCNR' A
#
# COMPACT_ATOMS: atom_id res chain seq x y z
N MET A 1 2.37 12.51 -30.10
CA MET A 1 1.34 11.64 -29.49
C MET A 1 1.21 12.01 -28.02
N ASN A 2 0.17 12.74 -27.64
CA ASN A 2 -0.01 13.25 -26.28
C ASN A 2 -1.45 12.95 -25.85
N THR A 3 -1.72 11.72 -25.42
CA THR A 3 -3.04 11.28 -24.95
C THR A 3 -3.21 11.69 -23.48
N ARG A 4 -3.56 12.95 -23.23
CA ARG A 4 -4.32 13.33 -22.03
C ARG A 4 -5.75 12.79 -22.17
N GLY A 5 -5.89 11.46 -22.18
CA GLY A 5 -7.19 10.80 -22.22
C GLY A 5 -7.90 11.05 -20.89
N ARG A 6 -9.09 11.65 -20.93
CA ARG A 6 -9.96 11.77 -19.77
C ARG A 6 -10.36 10.35 -19.36
N ILE A 7 -9.83 9.86 -18.24
CA ILE A 7 -10.22 8.55 -17.68
C ILE A 7 -11.69 8.64 -17.30
N ASP A 8 -12.51 7.75 -17.86
CA ASP A 8 -13.94 7.73 -17.57
C ASP A 8 -14.21 7.27 -16.12
N ARG A 9 -15.42 7.52 -15.64
CA ARG A 9 -15.81 7.23 -14.26
C ARG A 9 -15.79 5.73 -13.95
N GLN A 10 -16.13 4.88 -14.91
CA GLN A 10 -16.14 3.42 -14.73
C GLN A 10 -14.73 2.90 -14.52
N GLN A 11 -13.77 3.32 -15.35
CA GLN A 11 -12.36 2.98 -15.20
C GLN A 11 -11.78 3.48 -13.87
N LYS A 12 -12.13 4.70 -13.44
CA LYS A 12 -11.73 5.22 -12.12
C LYS A 12 -12.26 4.38 -10.96
N ASN A 13 -13.50 3.91 -11.05
CA ASN A 13 -14.10 3.07 -10.01
C ASN A 13 -13.44 1.69 -9.96
N ILE A 14 -13.19 1.05 -11.10
CA ILE A 14 -12.48 -0.25 -11.18
C ILE A 14 -11.10 -0.11 -10.53
N MET A 15 -10.34 0.92 -10.93
CA MET A 15 -9.02 1.18 -10.35
C MET A 15 -9.11 1.44 -8.84
N ARG A 16 -10.11 2.19 -8.36
CA ARG A 16 -10.29 2.43 -6.92
C ARG A 16 -10.47 1.12 -6.16
N SER A 17 -11.35 0.24 -6.63
CA SER A 17 -11.59 -1.05 -5.97
C SER A 17 -10.34 -1.94 -5.93
N GLN A 18 -9.55 -1.95 -7.02
CA GLN A 18 -8.27 -2.66 -7.04
C GLN A 18 -7.27 -2.08 -6.04
N LEU A 19 -7.19 -0.74 -5.93
CA LEU A 19 -6.31 -0.10 -4.94
C LEU A 19 -6.77 -0.36 -3.50
N GLU A 20 -8.08 -0.40 -3.25
CA GLU A 20 -8.66 -0.76 -1.93
C GLU A 20 -8.31 -2.20 -1.53
N GLU A 21 -8.36 -3.13 -2.47
CA GLU A 21 -7.92 -4.52 -2.26
C GLU A 21 -6.43 -4.58 -1.90
N VAL A 22 -5.58 -3.88 -2.67
CA VAL A 22 -4.14 -3.81 -2.40
C VAL A 22 -3.85 -3.16 -1.03
N LEU A 23 -4.56 -2.09 -0.66
CA LEU A 23 -4.44 -1.47 0.67
C LEU A 23 -4.84 -2.43 1.79
N THR A 24 -5.83 -3.29 1.56
CA THR A 24 -6.22 -4.32 2.53
C THR A 24 -5.10 -5.34 2.73
N ILE A 25 -4.44 -5.77 1.65
CA ILE A 25 -3.27 -6.66 1.72
C ILE A 25 -2.14 -6.00 2.52
N HIS A 26 -1.83 -4.73 2.27
CA HIS A 26 -0.79 -4.00 3.01
C HIS A 26 -1.10 -3.85 4.51
N ARG A 27 -2.37 -3.70 4.89
CA ARG A 27 -2.78 -3.70 6.31
C ARG A 27 -2.55 -5.05 6.96
N ASN A 28 -3.00 -6.13 6.31
CA ASN A 28 -2.78 -7.49 6.80
C ASN A 28 -1.27 -7.81 6.91
N LEU A 29 -0.48 -7.33 5.94
CA LEU A 29 0.98 -7.46 5.99
C LEU A 29 1.57 -6.70 7.18
N ASP A 30 1.13 -5.47 7.45
CA ASP A 30 1.62 -4.68 8.59
C ASP A 30 1.39 -5.39 9.93
N GLU A 31 0.19 -5.96 10.11
CA GLU A 31 -0.17 -6.75 11.28
C GLU A 31 0.75 -7.98 11.43
N LYS A 32 0.99 -8.71 10.35
CA LYS A 32 1.89 -9.88 10.37
C LYS A 32 3.33 -9.49 10.67
N LEU A 33 3.84 -8.43 10.06
CA LEU A 33 5.19 -7.93 10.32
C LEU A 33 5.35 -7.49 11.78
N ALA A 34 4.34 -6.84 12.36
CA ALA A 34 4.35 -6.46 13.78
C ALA A 34 4.39 -7.69 14.70
N ILE A 35 3.60 -8.73 14.41
CA ILE A 35 3.60 -9.98 15.17
C ILE A 35 4.97 -10.67 15.08
N PHE A 36 5.54 -10.80 13.88
CA PHE A 36 6.83 -11.48 13.70
C PHE A 36 8.00 -10.69 14.31
N GLN A 37 7.93 -9.36 14.27
CA GLN A 37 8.88 -8.49 14.99
C GLN A 37 8.84 -8.77 16.49
N GLN A 38 7.65 -8.85 17.09
CA GLN A 38 7.49 -9.12 18.53
C GLN A 38 7.98 -10.53 18.93
N GLN A 39 7.74 -11.53 18.08
CA GLN A 39 8.16 -12.92 18.31
C GLN A 39 9.67 -13.14 18.12
N SER A 40 10.34 -12.28 17.37
CA SER A 40 11.78 -12.41 17.09
C SER A 40 12.60 -12.09 18.35
N VAL A 41 13.48 -13.00 18.75
CA VAL A 41 14.39 -12.79 19.91
C VAL A 41 15.67 -12.07 19.47
N ASN A 42 16.19 -12.44 18.30
CA ASN A 42 17.40 -11.83 17.73
C ASN A 42 17.14 -10.38 17.27
N SER A 43 18.03 -9.46 17.67
CA SER A 43 17.93 -8.03 17.36
C SER A 43 18.10 -7.70 15.88
N GLU A 44 18.93 -8.43 15.14
CA GLU A 44 19.09 -8.31 13.69
C GLU A 44 17.78 -8.64 12.97
N TYR A 45 17.10 -9.71 13.37
CA TYR A 45 15.81 -10.07 12.78
C TYR A 45 14.72 -9.03 13.12
N ARG A 46 14.70 -8.50 14.36
CA ARG A 46 13.80 -7.39 14.71
C ARG A 46 14.02 -6.16 13.84
N ARG A 47 15.29 -5.83 13.57
CA ARG A 47 15.65 -4.71 12.69
C ARG A 47 15.14 -4.95 11.28
N PHE A 48 15.36 -6.14 10.72
CA PHE A 48 14.85 -6.50 9.40
C PHE A 48 13.33 -6.36 9.29
N TRP A 49 12.57 -6.85 10.29
CA TRP A 49 11.12 -6.66 10.31
C TRP A 49 10.71 -5.19 10.37
N ASN A 50 11.46 -4.36 11.10
CA ASN A 50 11.21 -2.92 11.16
C ASN A 50 11.42 -2.25 9.78
N GLU A 51 12.50 -2.60 9.09
CA GLU A 51 12.78 -2.10 7.73
C GLU A 51 11.65 -2.47 6.75
N LEU A 52 11.12 -3.71 6.84
CA LEU A 52 9.97 -4.11 6.04
C LEU A 52 8.69 -3.32 6.37
N LYS A 53 8.45 -3.01 7.65
CA LYS A 53 7.30 -2.17 8.05
C LYS A 53 7.40 -0.76 7.50
N GLU A 54 8.59 -0.16 7.55
CA GLU A 54 8.84 1.17 6.99
C GLU A 54 8.57 1.19 5.48
N GLN A 55 9.07 0.20 4.74
CA GLN A 55 8.79 0.05 3.31
C GLN A 55 7.29 -0.14 3.02
N ASN A 56 6.60 -0.97 3.82
CA ASN A 56 5.16 -1.18 3.71
C ASN A 56 4.38 0.14 3.90
N SER A 57 4.78 0.97 4.87
CA SER A 57 4.19 2.29 5.11
C SER A 57 4.34 3.22 3.91
N GLU A 58 5.52 3.26 3.28
CA GLU A 58 5.76 4.08 2.08
C GLU A 58 4.94 3.61 0.87
N ASN A 59 4.75 2.30 0.72
CA ASN A 59 3.86 1.75 -0.31
C ASN A 59 2.41 2.19 -0.09
N VAL A 60 1.90 2.08 1.15
CA VAL A 60 0.54 2.53 1.53
C VAL A 60 0.37 4.02 1.24
N LYS A 61 1.35 4.87 1.58
CA LYS A 61 1.31 6.32 1.29
C LYS A 61 1.26 6.58 -0.21
N THR A 62 2.03 5.84 -1.00
CA THR A 62 2.08 5.98 -2.46
C THR A 62 0.76 5.62 -3.11
N ILE A 63 0.19 4.46 -2.74
CA ILE A 63 -1.11 4.00 -3.23
C ILE A 63 -2.22 4.98 -2.84
N SER A 64 -2.26 5.37 -1.57
CA SER A 64 -3.29 6.28 -1.05
C SER A 64 -3.25 7.64 -1.76
N ARG A 65 -2.05 8.20 -1.99
CA ARG A 65 -1.88 9.45 -2.74
C ARG A 65 -2.38 9.31 -4.18
N PHE A 66 -2.04 8.23 -4.87
CA PHE A 66 -2.50 7.99 -6.23
C PHE A 66 -4.03 7.89 -6.31
N MET A 67 -4.65 7.12 -5.39
CA MET A 67 -6.09 6.95 -5.32
C MET A 67 -6.82 8.29 -5.15
N VAL A 68 -6.35 9.14 -4.24
CA VAL A 68 -6.92 10.50 -4.03
C VAL A 68 -6.77 11.35 -5.29
N LEU A 69 -5.60 11.36 -5.92
CA LEU A 69 -5.30 12.24 -7.05
C LEU A 69 -5.99 11.81 -8.36
N LYS A 70 -6.18 10.50 -8.57
CA LYS A 70 -6.56 9.94 -9.89
C LYS A 70 -7.90 9.22 -9.88
N CYS A 71 -8.35 8.70 -8.74
CA CYS A 71 -9.59 7.94 -8.65
C CYS A 71 -10.71 8.70 -7.95
N ASN A 72 -10.41 9.58 -6.98
CA ASN A 72 -11.43 10.28 -6.18
C ASN A 72 -11.80 11.69 -6.69
N ARG A 73 -11.05 12.22 -7.65
CA ARG A 73 -11.34 13.49 -8.34
C ARG A 73 -12.18 13.28 -9.60
#